data_AF-A0A7C5XZ30-F1
#
_entry.id   AF-A0A7C5XZ30-F1
#
_cell.length_a   1.000
_cell.length_b   1.000
_cell.length_c   1.000
_cell.angle_alpha   90.00
_cell.angle_beta   90.00
_cell.angle_gamma   90.00
#
_symmetry.space_group_name_H-M   'P 1'
#
loop_
_entity.id
_entity.type
_entity.pdbx_description
1 polymer ?
#
loop_
_entity_poly.entity_id
_entity_poly.type
_entity_poly.pdbx_seq_one_letter_code
_entity_poly.pdbx_strand_id
1 'polypeptide(L)' 'REREVARLAARGYTAREIAERLYISTRTVESHLARIYPKLGVASKAELVKNADRMRL' A
#
# COMPACT_ATOMS: atom_id res chain seq x y z
N ARG A 1 -5.77 0.48 10.11
CA ARG A 1 -5.94 -0.07 8.74
C ARG A 1 -4.94 0.50 7.74
N GLU A 2 -4.74 1.82 7.65
CA GLU A 2 -3.74 2.42 6.73
C GLU A 2 -2.32 1.82 6.84
N ARG A 3 -1.80 1.64 8.06
CA ARG A 3 -0.49 1.03 8.29
C ARG A 3 -0.35 -0.43 7.81
N GLU A 4 -1.44 -1.20 7.81
CA GLU A 4 -1.42 -2.58 7.29
C GLU A 4 -1.44 -2.58 5.77
N VAL A 5 -2.28 -1.73 5.17
CA VAL A 5 -2.32 -1.51 3.72
C VAL A 5 -0.95 -1.05 3.21
N ALA A 6 -0.32 -0.09 3.87
CA ALA A 6 1.01 0.41 3.52
C ALA A 6 2.07 -0.70 3.54
N ARG A 7 2.11 -1.51 4.61
CA ARG A 7 3.07 -2.63 4.74
C ARG A 7 2.89 -3.67 3.66
N LEU A 8 1.66 -4.04 3.34
CA LEU A 8 1.41 -5.03 2.29
C LEU A 8 1.72 -4.46 0.89
N ALA A 9 1.38 -3.20 0.64
CA ALA A 9 1.70 -2.54 -0.63
C ALA A 9 3.21 -2.39 -0.82
N ALA A 10 3.96 -2.06 0.23
CA ALA A 10 5.42 -2.01 0.24
C ALA A 10 6.04 -3.38 -0.11
N ARG A 11 5.42 -4.48 0.30
CA ARG A 11 5.81 -5.86 -0.06
C ARG A 11 5.39 -6.28 -1.47
N GLY A 12 4.83 -5.38 -2.27
CA GLY A 12 4.46 -5.65 -3.67
C GLY A 12 3.02 -6.09 -3.90
N TYR A 13 2.23 -6.35 -2.84
CA TYR A 13 0.87 -6.85 -3.00
C TYR A 13 -0.07 -5.86 -3.70
N THR A 14 -0.95 -6.39 -4.55
CA THR A 14 -2.01 -5.65 -5.25
C THR A 14 -3.14 -5.24 -4.31
N ALA A 15 -3.91 -4.23 -4.69
CA ALA A 15 -5.06 -3.79 -3.90
C ALA A 15 -6.08 -4.91 -3.67
N ARG A 16 -6.21 -5.83 -4.63
CA ARG A 16 -7.06 -7.03 -4.53
C ARG A 16 -6.54 -8.02 -3.48
N GLU A 17 -5.26 -8.39 -3.54
CA GLU A 17 -4.67 -9.31 -2.54
C GLU A 17 -4.68 -8.71 -1.12
N ILE A 18 -4.50 -7.39 -1.01
CA ILE A 18 -4.61 -6.68 0.27
C ILE A 18 -6.05 -6.71 0.79
N ALA A 19 -7.03 -6.48 -0.08
CA ALA A 19 -8.45 -6.53 0.24
C ALA A 19 -8.85 -7.90 0.77
N GLU A 20 -8.43 -8.97 0.10
CA GLU A 20 -8.65 -10.36 0.51
C GLU A 20 -8.06 -10.66 1.89
N ARG A 21 -6.82 -10.23 2.16
CA ARG A 21 -6.15 -10.47 3.45
C ARG A 21 -6.70 -9.67 4.62
N LEU A 22 -7.14 -8.45 4.34
CA LEU A 22 -7.65 -7.54 5.37
C LEU A 22 -9.17 -7.63 5.52
N TYR A 23 -9.83 -8.48 4.73
CA TYR A 23 -11.27 -8.66 4.69
C TYR A 23 -12.02 -7.32 4.50
N ILE A 24 -11.58 -6.53 3.53
CA ILE A 24 -12.17 -5.23 3.16
C ILE A 24 -12.31 -5.12 1.65
N SER A 25 -13.07 -4.14 1.15
CA SER A 25 -13.19 -3.93 -0.29
C SER A 25 -11.91 -3.39 -0.93
N THR A 26 -11.67 -3.72 -2.19
CA THR A 26 -10.56 -3.15 -2.99
C THR A 26 -10.64 -1.63 -3.03
N ARG A 27 -11.84 -1.05 -3.15
CA ARG A 27 -12.06 0.41 -3.10
C ARG A 27 -11.61 1.02 -1.76
N THR A 28 -11.81 0.33 -0.65
CA THR A 28 -11.32 0.76 0.67
C THR A 28 -9.79 0.76 0.69
N VAL A 29 -9.15 -0.26 0.11
CA VAL A 29 -7.69 -0.32 -0.01
C VAL A 29 -7.15 0.83 -0.85
N GLU A 30 -7.74 1.10 -2.02
CA GLU A 30 -7.37 2.22 -2.89
C GLU A 30 -7.51 3.57 -2.17
N SER A 31 -8.60 3.74 -1.43
CA SER A 31 -8.84 4.94 -0.62
C SER A 31 -7.79 5.11 0.49
N HIS A 32 -7.29 4.01 1.07
CA HIS A 32 -6.17 4.07 2.01
C HIS A 32 -4.87 4.42 1.30
N LEU A 33 -4.56 3.78 0.16
CA LEU A 33 -3.35 4.05 -0.61
C LEU A 33 -3.27 5.51 -1.06
N ALA A 34 -4.36 6.07 -1.56
CA ALA A 34 -4.45 7.48 -1.97
C ALA A 34 -4.13 8.46 -0.81
N ARG A 35 -4.45 8.10 0.44
CA ARG A 35 -4.11 8.90 1.63
C ARG A 35 -2.69 8.66 2.13
N ILE A 36 -2.11 7.49 1.87
CA ILE A 36 -0.79 7.08 2.37
C ILE A 36 0.33 7.57 1.45
N TYR A 37 0.15 7.49 0.13
CA TYR A 37 1.14 7.94 -0.87
C TYR A 37 1.72 9.33 -0.59
N PRO A 38 0.92 10.40 -0.42
CA PRO A 38 1.46 11.72 -0.09
C PRO A 38 2.19 11.76 1.26
N LYS A 39 1.75 10.97 2.26
CA LYS A 39 2.41 10.89 3.58
C LYS A 39 3.77 10.22 3.52
N LEU A 40 3.99 9.34 2.54
CA LEU A 40 5.26 8.64 2.33
C LEU A 40 6.12 9.30 1.25
N GLY A 41 5.68 10.43 0.68
CA GLY A 41 6.41 11.13 -0.38
C GLY A 41 6.53 10.32 -1.68
N VAL A 42 5.62 9.38 -1.92
CA VAL A 42 5.59 8.56 -3.15
C VAL A 42 4.37 8.92 -3.98
N ALA A 43 4.51 8.96 -5.30
CA ALA A 43 3.43 9.27 -6.23
C ALA A 43 2.65 8.02 -6.67
N SER A 44 3.19 6.82 -6.45
CA SER A 44 2.58 5.59 -6.96
C SER A 44 2.92 4.33 -6.15
N LYS A 45 2.16 3.25 -6.37
CA LYS A 45 2.49 1.91 -5.87
C LYS A 45 3.88 1.46 -6.32
N ALA A 46 4.23 1.67 -7.59
CA ALA A 46 5.51 1.24 -8.14
C ALA A 46 6.68 1.94 -7.43
N GLU A 47 6.53 3.23 -7.17
CA GLU A 47 7.49 4.01 -6.40
C GLU A 47 7.54 3.57 -4.93
N LEU A 48 6.40 3.23 -4.33
CA LEU A 48 6.35 2.65 -2.99
C LEU A 48 7.13 1.33 -2.90
N VAL A 49 6.95 0.42 -3.87
CA VAL A 49 7.66 -0.88 -3.91
C VAL A 49 9.16 -0.67 -4.08
N LYS A 50 9.56 0.25 -4.97
CA LYS A 50 10.97 0.60 -5.19
C LYS A 50 11.62 1.22 -3.95
N ASN A 51 10.90 2.07 -3.22
CA ASN A 51 11.40 2.67 -1.98
C ASN A 51 11.37 1.68 -0.80
N ALA A 52 10.42 0.74 -0.77
CA ALA A 52 10.36 -0.29 0.26
C ALA A 52 11.57 -1.23 0.22
N ASP A 53 12.04 -1.60 -0.98
CA ASP A 53 13.29 -2.34 -1.19
C ASP A 53 14.50 -1.59 -0.59
N ARG A 54 14.54 -0.26 -0.79
CA ARG A 54 15.55 0.63 -0.18
C ARG A 54 15.39 0.83 1.33
N MET A 55 14.17 0.77 1.85
CA MET A 55 13.86 1.04 3.26
C MET A 55 13.94 -0.18 4.17
N ARG A 56 14.12 -1.41 3.64
CA ARG A 56 14.11 -2.68 4.40
C ARG A 56 12.96 -2.73 5.45
N LEU A 57 11.74 -2.46 5.00
CA LEU A 57 10.50 -2.63 5.79
C LEU A 57 9.93 -4.05 5.73
#